data_AF-A0A968LV41-F1
#
_entry.id   AF-A0A968LV41-F1
#
_cell.length_a   1.000
_cell.length_b   1.000
_cell.length_c   1.000
_cell.angle_alpha   90.00
_cell.angle_beta   90.00
_cell.angle_gamma   90.00
#
_symmetry.space_group_name_H-M   'P 1'
#
loop_
_entity.id
_entity.type
_entity.pdbx_description
1 polymer ?
#
loop_
_entity_poly.entity_id
_entity_poly.type
_entity_poly.pdbx_seq_one_letter_code
_entity_poly.pdbx_strand_id
1 'polypeptide(L)'
;MNIEDIMKTAKDFPVGVSGDQAFPYAVLLQDYDGLKNPNDQFDYIKIQNQQDVLEDLAKKRFEFLALRDDIKYILKHRDDFQNTDGTSVEREKLSKDFDVVVDAINTMQKEASACTRDPNKCEFTKFDVSKFNLPIPKAEEWPDIAGSYKLSDGSRVVQFEQNGRFITCHDPTPNFDHLVQGEWNGSFFDCTVTRRNLQDGCVTQMSQKITVPDQGVLKCEVINTDGKCDLPQNFTGISTWFKN
;
A
#
# COMPACT_ATOMS: atom_id res chain seq x y z
N MET A 1 -36.67 19.58 53.61
CA MET A 1 -35.91 19.50 54.87
C MET A 1 -35.41 20.91 55.17
N ASN A 2 -35.91 21.55 56.21
CA ASN A 2 -35.48 22.90 56.56
C ASN A 2 -34.23 22.85 57.46
N ILE A 3 -33.57 23.99 57.70
CA ILE A 3 -32.35 24.06 58.51
C ILE A 3 -32.60 23.60 59.97
N GLU A 4 -33.80 23.83 60.50
CA GLU A 4 -34.16 23.40 61.85
C GLU A 4 -34.25 21.88 61.98
N ASP A 5 -34.77 21.19 60.96
CA ASP A 5 -34.80 19.73 60.90
C ASP A 5 -33.38 19.14 60.84
N ILE A 6 -32.48 19.74 60.05
CA ILE A 6 -31.07 19.31 59.93
C ILE A 6 -30.35 19.50 61.27
N MET A 7 -30.53 20.64 61.93
CA MET A 7 -29.94 20.93 63.23
C MET A 7 -30.47 20.02 64.33
N LYS A 8 -31.76 19.66 64.28
CA LYS A 8 -32.37 18.72 65.21
C LYS A 8 -31.83 17.30 64.99
N THR A 9 -31.81 16.81 63.76
CA THR A 9 -31.24 15.50 63.43
C THR A 9 -29.76 15.41 63.81
N ALA A 10 -28.97 16.46 63.59
CA ALA A 10 -27.56 16.50 63.99
C ALA A 10 -27.36 16.46 65.52
N LYS A 11 -28.24 17.11 66.29
CA LYS A 11 -28.21 17.07 67.76
C LYS A 11 -28.60 15.71 68.33
N ASP A 12 -29.53 15.02 67.67
CA ASP A 12 -30.04 13.72 68.12
C ASP A 12 -29.19 12.54 67.60
N PHE A 13 -28.33 12.77 66.60
CA PHE A 13 -27.49 11.74 65.98
C PHE A 13 -26.58 11.01 66.98
N PRO A 14 -25.83 11.69 67.88
CA PRO A 14 -24.96 11.01 68.84
C PRO A 14 -25.73 10.05 69.73
N VAL A 15 -26.91 10.46 70.24
CA VAL A 15 -27.75 9.63 71.10
C VAL A 15 -28.31 8.41 70.35
N GLY A 16 -28.64 8.57 69.06
CA GLY A 16 -29.10 7.48 68.21
C GLY A 16 -28.02 6.45 67.86
N VAL A 17 -26.74 6.84 67.85
CA VAL A 17 -25.62 5.95 67.49
C VAL A 17 -24.77 5.50 68.68
N SER A 18 -24.97 6.07 69.88
CA SER A 18 -24.18 5.79 71.08
C SER A 18 -24.79 4.74 72.05
N GLY A 19 -25.82 4.01 71.62
CA GLY A 19 -26.47 2.96 72.42
C GLY A 19 -25.72 1.62 72.40
N ASP A 20 -26.43 0.51 72.67
CA ASP A 20 -25.91 -0.87 72.79
C ASP A 20 -25.20 -1.42 71.53
N GLN A 21 -25.16 -0.65 70.44
CA GLN A 21 -24.45 -0.97 69.20
C GLN A 21 -23.14 -0.19 69.01
N ALA A 22 -22.75 0.65 69.96
CA ALA A 22 -21.49 1.38 69.92
C ALA A 22 -20.32 0.44 70.30
N PHE A 23 -19.56 -0.01 69.30
CA PHE A 23 -18.33 -0.76 69.53
C PHE A 23 -17.17 0.22 69.79
N PRO A 24 -16.34 0.00 70.82
CA PRO A 24 -15.12 0.78 71.01
C PRO A 24 -14.15 0.46 69.86
N TYR A 25 -13.86 1.45 69.03
CA TYR A 25 -12.78 1.41 68.06
C TYR A 25 -11.68 2.37 68.49
N ALA A 26 -10.44 1.92 68.39
CA ALA A 26 -9.27 2.77 68.54
C ALA A 26 -8.75 3.08 67.14
N VAL A 27 -8.68 4.35 66.79
CA VAL A 27 -8.06 4.77 65.53
C VAL A 27 -6.61 5.11 65.85
N LEU A 28 -5.68 4.33 65.30
CA LEU A 28 -4.28 4.74 65.26
C LEU A 28 -4.12 5.66 64.04
N LEU A 29 -4.12 6.97 64.27
CA LEU A 29 -3.81 7.93 63.22
C LEU A 29 -2.30 7.85 62.96
N GLN A 30 -1.89 7.16 61.89
CA GLN A 30 -0.53 7.27 61.38
C GLN A 30 -0.34 8.66 60.78
N ASP A 31 0.79 9.28 61.11
CA ASP A 31 1.19 10.55 60.51
C ASP A 31 1.31 10.39 59.00
N TYR A 32 0.82 11.37 58.24
CA TYR A 32 0.81 11.30 56.77
C TYR A 32 2.24 11.19 56.21
N ASP A 33 3.21 11.80 56.89
CA ASP A 33 4.64 11.74 56.57
C ASP A 33 5.28 10.36 56.88
N GLY A 34 4.61 9.52 57.68
CA GLY A 34 5.02 8.15 57.98
C GLY A 34 4.46 7.10 57.00
N LEU A 35 3.49 7.49 56.16
CA LEU A 35 3.02 6.68 55.05
C LEU A 35 4.05 6.80 53.93
N LYS A 36 4.68 5.69 53.55
CA LYS A 36 5.41 5.61 52.27
C LYS A 36 4.41 5.86 51.16
N ASN A 37 4.27 7.10 50.71
CA ASN A 37 3.37 7.41 49.64
C ASN A 37 3.97 6.83 48.35
N PRO A 38 3.15 6.24 47.46
CA PRO A 38 3.63 5.68 46.19
C PRO A 38 4.44 6.67 45.33
N ASN A 39 4.38 7.97 45.63
CA ASN A 39 5.00 9.06 44.89
C ASN A 39 6.26 9.66 45.55
N ASP A 40 6.76 9.12 46.66
CA ASP A 40 7.97 9.67 47.31
C ASP A 40 9.26 9.36 46.52
N GLN A 41 9.18 8.50 45.50
CA GLN A 41 10.23 8.19 44.53
C GLN A 41 9.88 8.65 43.11
N PHE A 42 8.92 9.57 42.97
CA PHE A 42 8.48 10.09 41.68
C PHE A 42 9.56 10.97 41.06
N ASP A 43 10.36 10.39 40.16
CA ASP A 43 11.35 11.10 39.38
C ASP A 43 10.77 11.43 38.01
N TYR A 44 10.33 12.68 37.85
CA TYR A 44 9.71 13.18 36.62
C TYR A 44 10.60 12.94 35.40
N ILE A 45 11.93 13.08 35.55
CA ILE A 45 12.87 12.87 34.45
C ILE A 45 12.88 11.41 34.00
N LYS A 46 12.81 10.46 34.94
CA LYS A 46 12.72 9.03 34.61
C LYS A 46 11.42 8.68 33.91
N ILE A 47 10.31 9.29 34.30
CA ILE A 47 9.00 9.06 33.69
C ILE A 47 8.98 9.62 32.26
N GLN A 48 9.49 10.84 32.06
CA GLN A 48 9.59 11.42 30.73
C GLN A 48 10.50 10.57 29.83
N ASN A 49 11.68 10.18 30.31
CA ASN A 49 12.58 9.31 29.55
C ASN A 49 11.94 7.96 29.20
N GLN A 50 11.19 7.37 30.14
CA GLN A 50 10.45 6.13 29.89
C GLN A 50 9.40 6.32 28.79
N GLN A 51 8.65 7.43 28.80
CA GLN A 51 7.68 7.76 27.75
C GLN A 51 8.36 7.92 26.39
N ASP A 52 9.46 8.67 26.34
CA ASP A 52 10.21 8.93 25.10
C ASP A 52 10.78 7.63 24.50
N VAL A 53 11.36 6.76 25.33
CA VAL A 53 11.89 5.45 24.89
C VAL A 53 10.76 4.52 24.41
N LEU A 54 9.62 4.49 25.11
CA LEU A 54 8.48 3.68 24.68
C LEU A 54 7.86 4.19 23.37
N GLU A 55 7.81 5.51 23.18
CA GLU A 55 7.36 6.11 21.92
C GLU A 55 8.30 5.76 20.76
N ASP A 56 9.61 5.86 20.97
CA ASP A 56 10.63 5.50 19.99
C ASP A 56 10.55 4.00 19.61
N LEU A 57 10.49 3.10 20.61
CA LEU A 57 10.30 1.67 20.39
C LEU A 57 9.01 1.36 19.64
N ALA A 58 7.91 2.06 19.93
CA ALA A 58 6.65 1.88 19.23
C ALA A 58 6.77 2.29 17.75
N LYS A 59 7.34 3.46 17.46
CA LYS A 59 7.58 3.94 16.08
C LYS A 59 8.43 2.94 15.30
N LYS A 60 9.57 2.51 15.85
CA LYS A 60 10.45 1.52 15.21
C LYS A 60 9.78 0.17 15.01
N ARG A 61 8.97 -0.27 15.97
CA ARG A 61 8.20 -1.51 15.80
C ARG A 61 7.23 -1.44 14.63
N PHE A 62 6.57 -0.30 14.41
CA PHE A 62 5.68 -0.14 13.25
C PHE A 62 6.45 -0.13 11.92
N GLU A 63 7.60 0.53 11.85
CA GLU A 63 8.49 0.48 10.68
C GLU A 63 8.90 -0.97 10.34
N PHE A 64 9.31 -1.75 11.34
CA PHE A 64 9.68 -3.15 11.15
C PHE A 64 8.49 -4.06 10.81
N LEU A 65 7.29 -3.77 11.31
CA LEU A 65 6.08 -4.51 10.95
C LEU A 65 5.73 -4.30 9.47
N ALA A 66 5.82 -3.06 8.98
CA ALA A 66 5.64 -2.76 7.56
C ALA A 66 6.68 -3.51 6.71
N LEU A 67 7.97 -3.40 7.10
CA LEU A 67 9.06 -4.11 6.44
C LEU A 67 8.86 -5.64 6.40
N ARG A 68 8.39 -6.25 7.50
CA ARG A 68 8.05 -7.68 7.56
C ARG A 68 6.99 -8.04 6.52
N ASP A 69 5.95 -7.22 6.42
CA ASP A 69 4.83 -7.46 5.52
C ASP A 69 5.25 -7.26 4.05
N ASP A 70 6.09 -6.27 3.77
CA ASP A 70 6.70 -6.06 2.45
C ASP A 70 7.57 -7.25 2.03
N ILE A 71 8.49 -7.70 2.89
CA ILE A 71 9.34 -8.87 2.62
C ILE A 71 8.48 -10.12 2.36
N LYS A 72 7.45 -10.34 3.17
CA LYS A 72 6.52 -11.46 2.99
C LYS A 72 5.77 -11.38 1.67
N TYR A 73 5.35 -10.19 1.25
CA TYR A 73 4.70 -9.99 -0.05
C TYR A 73 5.66 -10.32 -1.20
N ILE A 74 6.88 -9.77 -1.17
CA ILE A 74 7.91 -10.01 -2.19
C ILE A 74 8.25 -11.50 -2.28
N LEU A 75 8.38 -12.21 -1.15
CA LEU A 75 8.62 -13.66 -1.14
C LEU A 75 7.50 -14.45 -1.83
N LYS A 76 6.26 -13.99 -1.76
CA LYS A 76 5.09 -14.63 -2.39
C LYS A 76 5.00 -14.29 -3.89
N HIS A 77 5.43 -13.08 -4.27
CA HIS A 77 5.29 -12.51 -5.62
C HIS A 77 6.64 -12.29 -6.31
N ARG A 78 7.64 -13.15 -6.01
CA ARG A 78 9.05 -12.90 -6.38
C ARG A 78 9.29 -12.60 -7.86
N ASP A 79 8.45 -13.19 -8.74
CA ASP A 79 8.63 -13.09 -10.18
C ASP A 79 8.26 -11.68 -10.69
N ASP A 80 7.53 -10.90 -9.89
CA ASP A 80 7.13 -9.52 -10.15
C ASP A 80 8.16 -8.49 -9.65
N PHE A 81 9.23 -8.94 -8.98
CA PHE A 81 10.25 -8.08 -8.37
C PHE A 81 11.66 -8.39 -8.89
N GLN A 82 12.55 -7.41 -8.79
CA GLN A 82 13.98 -7.52 -9.09
C GLN A 82 14.80 -6.73 -8.08
N ASN A 83 16.07 -7.09 -7.93
CA ASN A 83 17.00 -6.29 -7.15
C ASN A 83 17.23 -4.93 -7.84
N THR A 84 17.78 -3.96 -7.11
CA THR A 84 18.05 -2.61 -7.62
C THR A 84 19.06 -2.57 -8.77
N ASP A 85 19.87 -3.62 -8.93
CA ASP A 85 20.81 -3.82 -10.04
C ASP A 85 20.18 -4.56 -11.25
N GLY A 86 18.87 -4.86 -11.20
CA GLY A 86 18.15 -5.62 -12.23
C GLY A 86 18.29 -7.14 -12.15
N THR A 87 19.02 -7.66 -11.17
CA THR A 87 19.17 -9.12 -10.99
C THR A 87 17.92 -9.74 -10.34
N SER A 88 17.77 -11.06 -10.47
CA SER A 88 16.66 -11.79 -9.88
C SER A 88 16.72 -11.81 -8.35
N VAL A 89 15.56 -11.80 -7.69
CA VAL A 89 15.45 -11.80 -6.23
C VAL A 89 16.08 -13.06 -5.62
N GLU A 90 17.04 -12.86 -4.72
CA GLU A 90 17.67 -13.94 -3.96
C GLU A 90 16.78 -14.38 -2.79
N ARG A 91 15.97 -15.42 -3.01
CA ARG A 91 15.00 -15.92 -2.01
C ARG A 91 15.63 -16.23 -0.65
N GLU A 92 16.80 -16.86 -0.63
CA GLU A 92 17.46 -17.26 0.63
C GLU A 92 17.90 -16.04 1.46
N LYS A 93 18.44 -15.02 0.80
CA LYS A 93 18.82 -13.77 1.45
C LYS A 93 17.60 -13.07 2.02
N LEU A 94 16.55 -12.93 1.21
CA LEU A 94 15.31 -12.28 1.63
C LEU A 94 14.60 -13.01 2.78
N SER A 95 14.68 -14.35 2.81
CA SER A 95 14.17 -15.15 3.94
C SER A 95 14.99 -14.93 5.21
N LYS A 96 16.32 -14.81 5.13
CA LYS A 96 17.15 -14.47 6.29
C LYS A 96 16.85 -13.07 6.80
N ASP A 97 16.66 -12.11 5.89
CA ASP A 97 16.27 -10.75 6.25
C ASP A 97 14.91 -10.73 6.97
N PHE A 98 13.94 -11.54 6.51
CA PHE A 98 12.66 -11.73 7.20
C PHE A 98 12.84 -12.20 8.65
N ASP A 99 13.67 -13.22 8.88
CA ASP A 99 13.92 -13.76 10.22
C ASP A 99 14.57 -12.71 11.13
N VAL A 100 15.55 -11.95 10.62
CA VAL A 100 16.20 -10.84 11.33
C VAL A 100 15.19 -9.75 11.72
N VAL A 101 14.25 -9.43 10.83
CA VAL A 101 13.17 -8.45 11.10
C VAL A 101 12.24 -8.97 12.21
N VAL A 102 11.85 -10.25 12.17
CA VAL A 102 11.02 -10.86 13.22
C VAL A 102 11.73 -10.86 14.57
N ASP A 103 13.01 -11.19 14.60
CA ASP A 103 13.82 -11.17 15.82
C ASP A 103 13.97 -9.76 16.40
N ALA A 104 14.14 -8.75 15.55
CA ALA A 104 14.15 -7.35 15.97
C ALA A 104 12.80 -6.93 16.59
N ILE A 105 11.66 -7.31 16.00
CA ILE A 105 10.32 -7.05 16.56
C ILE A 105 10.16 -7.70 17.93
N ASN A 106 10.58 -8.95 18.08
CA ASN A 106 10.52 -9.67 19.35
C ASN A 106 11.41 -9.03 20.42
N THR A 107 12.57 -8.50 20.01
CA THR A 107 13.50 -7.80 20.90
C THR A 107 12.92 -6.47 21.36
N MET A 108 12.40 -5.63 20.45
CA MET A 108 11.69 -4.39 20.79
C MET A 108 10.55 -4.63 21.78
N GLN A 109 9.79 -5.71 21.62
CA GLN A 109 8.70 -6.05 22.55
C GLN A 109 9.23 -6.42 23.95
N LYS A 110 10.35 -7.14 24.04
CA LYS A 110 11.00 -7.47 25.33
C LYS A 110 11.55 -6.22 26.01
N GLU A 111 12.23 -5.36 25.26
CA GLU A 111 12.79 -4.08 25.73
C GLU A 111 11.69 -3.15 26.22
N ALA A 112 10.60 -2.98 25.44
CA ALA A 112 9.45 -2.19 25.85
C ALA A 112 8.84 -2.74 27.15
N SER A 113 8.64 -4.07 27.25
CA SER A 113 8.11 -4.67 28.47
C SER A 113 9.02 -4.51 29.68
N ALA A 114 10.35 -4.52 29.48
CA ALA A 114 11.31 -4.27 30.55
C ALA A 114 11.28 -2.80 30.99
N CYS A 115 11.29 -1.87 30.04
CA CYS A 115 11.20 -0.44 30.27
C CYS A 115 9.90 -0.04 30.98
N THR A 116 8.73 -0.56 30.58
CA THR A 116 7.45 -0.31 31.29
C THR A 116 7.49 -0.74 32.76
N ARG A 117 8.25 -1.79 33.10
CA ARG A 117 8.34 -2.32 34.48
C ARG A 117 9.40 -1.62 35.32
N ASP A 118 10.47 -1.14 34.70
CA ASP A 118 11.62 -0.53 35.38
C ASP A 118 12.21 0.59 34.51
N PRO A 119 12.07 1.86 34.90
CA PRO A 119 12.60 3.01 34.16
C PRO A 119 14.13 2.97 33.95
N ASN A 120 14.87 2.25 34.80
CA ASN A 120 16.33 2.13 34.66
C ASN A 120 16.74 1.13 33.55
N LYS A 121 15.77 0.44 32.94
CA LYS A 121 15.95 -0.47 31.79
C LYS A 121 15.50 0.15 30.46
N CYS A 122 15.16 1.43 30.46
CA CYS A 122 14.77 2.16 29.26
C CYS A 122 16.02 2.61 28.50
N GLU A 123 16.28 1.99 27.36
CA GLU A 123 17.35 2.37 26.43
C GLU A 123 16.73 2.71 25.08
N PHE A 124 17.21 3.79 24.45
CA PHE A 124 16.82 4.13 23.07
C PHE A 124 17.27 3.03 22.11
N THR A 125 16.42 2.73 21.14
CA THR A 125 16.68 1.63 20.21
C THR A 125 17.80 1.97 19.22
N LYS A 126 18.56 0.94 18.83
CA LYS A 126 19.53 0.99 17.72
C LYS A 126 18.99 0.32 16.44
N PHE A 127 17.71 -0.04 16.41
CA PHE A 127 17.05 -0.66 15.27
C PHE A 127 16.94 0.33 14.12
N ASP A 128 17.49 -0.08 12.98
CA ASP A 128 17.46 0.69 11.74
C ASP A 128 16.94 -0.20 10.60
N VAL A 129 15.87 0.26 9.95
CA VAL A 129 15.29 -0.40 8.77
C VAL A 129 16.09 -0.12 7.50
N SER A 130 16.92 0.93 7.47
CA SER A 130 17.66 1.35 6.28
C SER A 130 18.72 0.34 5.82
N LYS A 131 19.12 -0.58 6.71
CA LYS A 131 20.07 -1.65 6.39
C LYS A 131 19.49 -2.74 5.47
N PHE A 132 18.17 -2.78 5.30
CA PHE A 132 17.50 -3.77 4.46
C PHE A 132 17.27 -3.20 3.06
N ASN A 133 17.93 -3.80 2.07
CA ASN A 133 17.73 -3.45 0.66
C ASN A 133 16.63 -4.34 0.09
N LEU A 134 15.42 -3.80 -0.01
CA LEU A 134 14.30 -4.53 -0.59
C LEU A 134 14.38 -4.56 -2.12
N PRO A 135 14.02 -5.70 -2.75
CA PRO A 135 13.71 -5.74 -4.16
C PRO A 135 12.65 -4.71 -4.55
N ILE A 136 12.79 -4.16 -5.75
CA ILE A 136 11.84 -3.24 -6.36
C ILE A 136 10.93 -3.99 -7.34
N PRO A 137 9.70 -3.52 -7.59
CA PRO A 137 8.89 -4.08 -8.67
C PRO A 137 9.66 -4.05 -9.99
N LYS A 138 9.55 -5.11 -10.78
CA LYS A 138 10.04 -5.10 -12.15
C LYS A 138 9.32 -3.99 -12.91
N ALA A 139 10.05 -3.27 -13.76
CA ALA A 139 9.40 -2.40 -14.71
C ALA A 139 8.43 -3.25 -15.55
N GLU A 140 7.20 -2.77 -15.73
CA GLU A 140 6.25 -3.44 -16.60
C GLU A 140 6.83 -3.44 -18.01
N GLU A 141 7.24 -4.62 -18.50
CA GLU A 141 7.75 -4.74 -19.86
C GLU A 141 6.57 -4.76 -20.81
N TRP A 142 6.41 -3.69 -21.59
CA TRP A 142 5.54 -3.68 -22.76
C TRP A 142 6.36 -4.02 -24.00
N PRO A 143 5.78 -4.74 -24.98
CA PRO A 143 6.48 -5.04 -26.22
C PRO A 143 6.79 -3.73 -26.99
N ASP A 144 8.00 -3.64 -27.53
CA ASP A 144 8.36 -2.59 -28.49
C ASP A 144 7.82 -2.96 -29.88
N ILE A 145 6.79 -2.22 -30.29
CA ILE A 145 6.15 -2.33 -31.59
C ILE A 145 6.42 -1.10 -32.45
N ALA A 146 7.35 -0.22 -32.08
CA ALA A 146 7.71 0.90 -32.94
C ALA A 146 8.32 0.38 -34.25
N GLY A 147 7.92 0.98 -35.37
CA GLY A 147 8.47 0.68 -36.68
C GLY A 147 7.44 0.48 -37.78
N SER A 148 7.93 0.01 -38.92
CA SER A 148 7.12 -0.23 -40.10
C SER A 148 6.59 -1.66 -40.12
N TYR A 149 5.30 -1.83 -40.42
CA TYR A 149 4.64 -3.11 -40.47
C TYR A 149 3.87 -3.27 -41.77
N LYS A 150 4.02 -4.43 -42.41
CA LYS A 150 3.36 -4.81 -43.65
C LYS A 150 2.22 -5.78 -43.36
N LEU A 151 1.05 -5.56 -43.96
CA LEU A 151 -0.08 -6.48 -43.86
C LEU A 151 0.31 -7.83 -44.48
N SER A 152 -0.25 -8.93 -43.99
CA SER A 152 0.09 -10.30 -44.42
C SER A 152 -0.06 -10.57 -45.92
N ASP A 153 -1.00 -9.90 -46.59
CA ASP A 153 -1.20 -9.98 -48.04
C ASP A 153 -0.26 -9.07 -48.85
N GLY A 154 0.55 -8.27 -48.15
CA GLY A 154 1.49 -7.34 -48.70
C GLY A 154 0.89 -6.07 -49.31
N SER A 155 -0.43 -5.87 -49.21
CA SER A 155 -1.15 -4.76 -49.86
C SER A 155 -0.90 -3.40 -49.20
N ARG A 156 -0.48 -3.40 -47.93
CA ARG A 156 -0.42 -2.20 -47.09
C ARG A 156 0.80 -2.21 -46.17
N VAL A 157 1.31 -1.02 -45.89
CA VAL A 157 2.39 -0.77 -44.94
C VAL A 157 1.95 0.38 -44.04
N VAL A 158 2.15 0.22 -42.73
CA VAL A 158 1.83 1.23 -41.72
C VAL A 158 3.04 1.49 -40.83
N GLN A 159 3.06 2.65 -40.18
CA GLN A 159 4.11 3.03 -39.24
C GLN A 159 3.51 3.18 -37.85
N PHE A 160 4.01 2.40 -36.90
CA PHE A 160 3.71 2.54 -35.49
C PHE A 160 4.76 3.42 -34.80
N GLU A 161 4.30 4.44 -34.10
CA GLU A 161 5.05 5.22 -33.13
C GLU A 161 4.68 4.73 -31.72
N GLN A 162 5.66 4.66 -30.83
CA GLN A 162 5.45 4.22 -29.46
C GLN A 162 6.16 5.15 -28.48
N ASN A 163 5.43 5.57 -27.44
CA ASN A 163 5.94 6.34 -26.32
C ASN A 163 5.56 5.62 -25.01
N GLY A 164 6.49 4.82 -24.51
CA GLY A 164 6.24 3.92 -23.39
C GLY A 164 5.10 2.94 -23.72
N ARG A 165 4.06 2.94 -22.89
CA ARG A 165 2.88 2.07 -23.06
C ARG A 165 1.88 2.57 -24.10
N PHE A 166 2.06 3.76 -24.67
CA PHE A 166 1.13 4.35 -25.64
C PHE A 166 1.65 4.16 -27.06
N ILE A 167 0.73 3.82 -27.97
CA ILE A 167 1.03 3.66 -29.39
C ILE A 167 0.16 4.58 -30.22
N THR A 168 0.69 4.99 -31.37
CA THR A 168 -0.06 5.71 -32.40
C THR A 168 0.34 5.17 -33.77
N CYS A 169 -0.64 4.99 -34.65
CA CYS A 169 -0.40 4.58 -36.03
C CYS A 169 -1.34 5.36 -36.96
N HIS A 170 -0.77 5.90 -38.03
CA HIS A 170 -1.50 6.54 -39.11
C HIS A 170 -1.52 5.59 -40.31
N ASP A 171 -2.71 5.25 -40.77
CA ASP A 171 -2.93 4.22 -41.78
C ASP A 171 -3.86 4.74 -42.89
N PRO A 172 -3.30 5.50 -43.84
CA PRO A 172 -4.06 6.02 -44.97
C PRO A 172 -4.35 4.89 -45.97
N THR A 173 -5.62 4.70 -46.31
CA THR A 173 -6.05 3.81 -47.39
C THR A 173 -6.80 4.58 -48.47
N PRO A 174 -7.00 4.00 -49.67
CA PRO A 174 -7.83 4.64 -50.68
C PRO A 174 -9.22 4.97 -50.12
N ASN A 175 -9.56 6.27 -50.12
CA ASN A 175 -10.80 6.86 -49.60
C ASN A 175 -10.97 6.91 -48.07
N PHE A 176 -10.05 6.39 -47.27
CA PHE A 176 -10.17 6.42 -45.82
C PHE A 176 -8.88 6.83 -45.13
N ASP A 177 -9.03 7.61 -44.07
CA ASP A 177 -7.96 7.95 -43.16
C ASP A 177 -8.20 7.27 -41.82
N HIS A 178 -7.23 6.49 -41.33
CA HIS A 178 -7.32 5.80 -40.05
C HIS A 178 -6.24 6.33 -39.10
N LEU A 179 -6.69 6.73 -37.90
CA LEU A 179 -5.83 7.01 -36.76
C LEU A 179 -6.08 5.94 -35.70
N VAL A 180 -5.06 5.15 -35.41
CA VAL A 180 -5.05 4.16 -34.34
C VAL A 180 -4.30 4.75 -33.15
N GLN A 181 -4.92 4.75 -31.98
CA GLN A 181 -4.28 5.14 -30.72
C GLN A 181 -4.59 4.09 -29.67
N GLY A 182 -3.60 3.66 -28.90
CA GLY A 182 -3.83 2.63 -27.89
C GLY A 182 -2.85 2.65 -26.73
N GLU A 183 -3.19 1.88 -25.70
CA GLU A 183 -2.43 1.78 -24.46
C GLU A 183 -2.26 0.30 -24.05
N TRP A 184 -1.05 -0.07 -23.63
CA TRP A 184 -0.77 -1.41 -23.12
C TRP A 184 -1.45 -1.61 -21.76
N ASN A 185 -2.21 -2.70 -21.65
CA ASN A 185 -2.96 -3.03 -20.43
C ASN A 185 -2.37 -4.22 -19.64
N GLY A 186 -1.15 -4.63 -19.94
CA GLY A 186 -0.49 -5.80 -19.36
C GLY A 186 -0.57 -7.06 -20.24
N SER A 187 -1.39 -7.08 -21.29
CA SER A 187 -1.53 -8.24 -22.19
C SER A 187 -1.66 -7.91 -23.67
N PHE A 188 -2.25 -6.76 -24.00
CA PHE A 188 -2.39 -6.26 -25.37
C PHE A 188 -2.51 -4.73 -25.35
N PHE A 189 -2.39 -4.10 -26.51
CA PHE A 189 -2.76 -2.70 -26.63
C PHE A 189 -4.28 -2.60 -26.86
N ASP A 190 -4.97 -1.94 -25.94
CA ASP A 190 -6.37 -1.55 -26.10
C ASP A 190 -6.42 -0.26 -26.91
N CYS A 191 -6.96 -0.32 -28.13
CA CYS A 191 -6.84 0.71 -29.13
C CYS A 191 -8.20 1.25 -29.55
N THR A 192 -8.27 2.56 -29.80
CA THR A 192 -9.33 3.20 -30.55
C THR A 192 -8.85 3.48 -31.96
N VAL A 193 -9.63 3.04 -32.95
CA VAL A 193 -9.42 3.39 -34.36
C VAL A 193 -10.45 4.44 -34.75
N THR A 194 -9.98 5.63 -35.09
CA THR A 194 -10.80 6.68 -35.69
C THR A 194 -10.66 6.56 -37.21
N ARG A 195 -11.74 6.17 -37.88
CA ARG A 195 -11.79 6.06 -39.34
C ARG A 195 -12.59 7.22 -39.91
N ARG A 196 -12.01 7.98 -40.83
CA ARG A 196 -12.66 9.07 -41.58
C ARG A 196 -12.80 8.68 -43.04
N ASN A 197 -14.01 8.70 -43.57
CA ASN A 197 -14.26 8.61 -45.01
C ASN A 197 -13.91 9.96 -45.67
N LEU A 198 -13.00 9.94 -46.64
CA LEU A 198 -12.49 11.13 -47.31
C LEU A 198 -13.47 11.69 -48.37
N GLN A 199 -14.49 10.91 -48.77
CA GLN A 199 -15.46 11.34 -49.76
C GLN A 199 -16.57 12.21 -49.15
N ASP A 200 -17.09 11.81 -47.99
CA ASP A 200 -18.23 12.46 -47.32
C ASP A 200 -17.88 13.06 -45.95
N GLY A 201 -16.67 12.82 -45.45
CA GLY A 201 -16.21 13.30 -44.15
C GLY A 201 -16.75 12.53 -42.94
N CYS A 202 -17.51 11.45 -43.16
CA CYS A 202 -18.13 10.65 -42.10
C CYS A 202 -17.05 9.99 -41.23
N VAL A 203 -17.24 9.99 -39.90
CA VAL A 203 -16.29 9.43 -38.93
C VAL A 203 -16.94 8.30 -38.15
N THR A 204 -16.27 7.15 -38.15
CA THR A 204 -16.63 5.96 -37.36
C THR A 204 -15.53 5.70 -36.33
N GLN A 205 -15.92 5.28 -35.13
CA GLN A 205 -14.98 4.80 -34.11
C GLN A 205 -15.09 3.30 -33.95
N MET A 206 -13.94 2.64 -33.81
CA MET A 206 -13.84 1.20 -33.60
C MET A 206 -12.95 0.89 -32.39
N SER A 207 -13.31 -0.13 -31.64
CA SER A 207 -12.45 -0.71 -30.59
C SER A 207 -11.61 -1.81 -31.22
N GLN A 208 -10.30 -1.73 -31.06
CA GLN A 208 -9.34 -2.68 -31.61
C GLN A 208 -8.40 -3.18 -30.51
N LYS A 209 -8.11 -4.47 -30.55
CA LYS A 209 -7.08 -5.11 -29.74
C LYS A 209 -5.87 -5.42 -30.61
N ILE A 210 -4.68 -4.99 -30.19
CA ILE A 210 -3.42 -5.35 -30.85
C ILE A 210 -2.60 -6.26 -29.93
N THR A 211 -2.41 -7.51 -30.35
CA THR A 211 -1.57 -8.50 -29.67
C THR A 211 -0.23 -8.65 -30.38
N VAL A 212 0.82 -8.89 -29.60
CA VAL A 212 2.19 -9.14 -30.08
C VAL A 212 2.56 -10.58 -29.78
N PRO A 213 2.14 -11.55 -30.61
CA PRO A 213 2.41 -12.96 -30.35
C PRO A 213 3.90 -13.33 -30.45
N ASP A 214 4.69 -12.58 -31.22
CA ASP A 214 6.13 -12.75 -31.37
C ASP A 214 6.78 -11.40 -31.75
N GLN A 215 8.10 -11.28 -31.57
CA GLN A 215 8.85 -10.12 -32.01
C GLN A 215 8.66 -9.89 -33.51
N GLY A 216 8.08 -8.74 -33.85
CA GLY A 216 7.84 -8.35 -35.23
C GLY A 216 6.55 -8.90 -35.85
N VAL A 217 5.67 -9.56 -35.09
CA VAL A 217 4.32 -9.92 -35.55
C VAL A 217 3.29 -9.17 -34.73
N LEU A 218 2.34 -8.51 -35.39
CA LEU A 218 1.16 -7.92 -34.76
C LEU A 218 -0.09 -8.64 -35.25
N LYS A 219 -1.00 -8.96 -34.34
CA LYS A 219 -2.36 -9.38 -34.69
C LYS A 219 -3.33 -8.34 -34.16
N CYS A 220 -4.03 -7.70 -35.08
CA CYS A 220 -4.99 -6.62 -34.82
C CYS A 220 -6.40 -7.15 -35.03
N GLU A 221 -7.22 -7.07 -33.99
CA GLU A 221 -8.60 -7.55 -33.93
C GLU A 221 -9.55 -6.38 -33.64
N VAL A 222 -10.41 -6.03 -34.59
CA VAL A 222 -11.51 -5.08 -34.37
C VAL A 222 -12.63 -5.83 -33.67
N ILE A 223 -12.99 -5.37 -32.47
CA ILE A 223 -13.94 -6.03 -31.58
C ILE A 223 -15.34 -5.43 -31.72
N ASN A 224 -15.42 -4.12 -31.92
CA ASN A 224 -16.70 -3.41 -31.97
C ASN A 224 -16.57 -2.10 -32.74
N THR A 225 -17.70 -1.55 -33.17
CA THR A 225 -17.77 -0.21 -33.77
C THR A 225 -18.95 0.57 -33.21
N ASP A 226 -18.96 1.89 -33.38
CA ASP A 226 -20.08 2.73 -32.96
C ASP A 226 -21.30 2.66 -33.91
N GLY A 227 -21.23 1.86 -34.99
CA GLY A 227 -22.31 1.65 -35.94
C GLY A 227 -22.63 2.86 -36.82
N LYS A 228 -21.71 3.82 -36.93
CA LYS A 228 -21.87 5.00 -37.79
C LYS A 228 -21.32 4.77 -39.20
N CYS A 229 -21.84 5.57 -40.13
CA CYS A 229 -21.46 5.57 -41.54
C CYS A 229 -21.80 4.23 -42.21
N ASP A 230 -20.83 3.59 -42.85
CA ASP A 230 -20.94 2.36 -43.63
C ASP A 230 -20.64 1.08 -42.82
N LEU A 231 -20.29 1.20 -41.53
CA LEU A 231 -19.97 0.04 -40.69
C LEU A 231 -21.11 -0.32 -39.74
N PRO A 232 -21.54 -1.60 -39.69
CA PRO A 232 -22.54 -2.05 -38.72
C PRO A 232 -21.95 -2.05 -37.31
N GLN A 233 -22.78 -1.80 -36.29
CA GLN A 233 -22.36 -1.70 -34.88
C GLN A 233 -21.43 -2.85 -34.46
N ASN A 234 -21.72 -4.09 -34.88
CA ASN A 234 -20.94 -5.27 -34.50
C ASN A 234 -19.93 -5.73 -35.57
N PHE A 235 -19.40 -4.81 -36.38
CA PHE A 235 -18.34 -5.16 -37.32
C PHE A 235 -17.11 -5.68 -36.56
N THR A 236 -16.62 -6.84 -36.99
CA THR A 236 -15.42 -7.49 -36.47
C THR A 236 -14.48 -7.80 -37.62
N GLY A 237 -13.18 -7.82 -37.34
CA GLY A 237 -12.17 -8.12 -38.34
C GLY A 237 -10.84 -8.46 -37.70
N ILE A 238 -10.10 -9.38 -38.31
CA ILE A 238 -8.78 -9.79 -37.83
C ILE A 238 -7.78 -9.57 -38.97
N SER A 239 -6.65 -8.98 -38.64
CA SER A 239 -5.52 -8.79 -39.55
C SER A 239 -4.22 -9.15 -38.86
N THR A 240 -3.25 -9.64 -39.63
CA THR A 240 -1.91 -9.96 -39.17
C THR A 240 -0.90 -9.12 -39.93
N TRP A 241 0.02 -8.51 -39.20
CA TRP A 241 1.04 -7.62 -39.74
C TRP A 241 2.42 -8.11 -39.35
N PHE A 242 3.38 -7.94 -40.24
CA PHE A 242 4.77 -8.36 -40.09
C PHE A 242 5.68 -7.14 -40.16
N LYS A 243 6.65 -7.06 -39.24
CA LYS A 243 7.64 -5.98 -39.25
C LYS A 243 8.44 -6.03 -40.55
N ASN A 244 8.54 -4.88 -41.21
CA ASN A 244 9.23 -4.73 -42.49
C ASN A 244 10.74 -4.54 -42.30
#